data_AF-A0A822FZZ6-F1
#
_entry.id   AF-A0A822FZZ6-F1
#
_cell.length_a   1.000
_cell.length_b   1.000
_cell.length_c   1.000
_cell.angle_alpha   90.00
_cell.angle_beta   90.00
_cell.angle_gamma   90.00
#
_symmetry.space_group_name_H-M   'P 1'
#
loop_
_entity.id
_entity.type
_entity.pdbx_description
1 polymer ?
#
loop_
_entity_poly.entity_id
_entity_poly.type
_entity_poly.pdbx_seq_one_letter_code
_entity_poly.pdbx_strand_id
1 'polypeptide(L)' 'INEDSQMTQKRHIGVFVCGPKPLVKELQCLCIKINDHYSSTNRVHFYLNKENF' A
#
# COMPACT_ATOMS: atom_id res chain seq x y z
N ILE A 1 17.30 -25.92 19.06
CA ILE A 1 16.96 -24.48 18.95
C ILE A 1 16.13 -24.36 17.69
N ASN A 2 14.81 -24.27 17.81
CA ASN A 2 13.92 -24.16 16.66
C ASN A 2 14.08 -22.77 16.05
N GLU A 3 14.72 -22.69 14.90
CA GLU A 3 14.68 -21.51 14.04
C GLU A 3 13.34 -21.49 13.31
N ASP A 4 12.28 -21.15 14.04
CA ASP A 4 11.04 -20.66 13.44
C ASP A 4 11.34 -19.30 12.82
N SER A 5 11.94 -19.33 11.64
CA SER A 5 12.15 -18.18 10.78
C SER A 5 10.77 -17.64 10.41
N GLN A 6 10.28 -16.68 11.20
CA GLN A 6 9.03 -15.97 10.99
C GLN A 6 9.08 -15.35 9.58
N MET A 7 8.49 -16.02 8.60
CA MET A 7 8.13 -15.41 7.33
C MET A 7 7.14 -14.31 7.66
N THR A 8 7.61 -13.07 7.84
CA THR A 8 6.75 -11.90 7.96
C THR A 8 5.97 -11.78 6.65
N GLN A 9 4.74 -12.26 6.64
CA GLN A 9 3.85 -12.15 5.49
C GLN A 9 3.74 -10.68 5.10
N LYS A 10 4.11 -10.39 3.85
CA LYS A 10 3.90 -9.09 3.24
C LYS A 10 2.40 -8.80 3.23
N ARG A 11 1.97 -7.73 3.89
CA ARG A 11 0.56 -7.34 3.96
C ARG A 11 0.24 -6.40 2.80
N HIS A 12 -0.78 -6.72 2.04
CA HIS A 12 -1.25 -5.90 0.93
C HIS A 12 -2.52 -5.17 1.39
N ILE A 13 -2.53 -3.83 1.26
CA ILE A 13 -3.67 -2.98 1.64
C ILE A 13 -4.26 -2.35 0.38
N GLY A 14 -5.53 -2.61 0.11
CA GLY A 14 -6.28 -1.96 -0.94
C GLY A 14 -6.88 -0.64 -0.46
N VAL A 15 -6.70 0.44 -1.24
CA VAL A 15 -7.29 1.76 -1.02
C VAL A 15 -8.24 2.04 -2.17
N PHE A 16 -9.54 2.13 -1.89
CA PHE A 16 -10.56 2.37 -2.90
C PHE A 16 -11.04 3.81 -2.82
N VAL A 17 -11.06 4.51 -3.95
CA VAL A 17 -11.51 5.91 -4.01
C VAL A 17 -12.43 6.15 -5.21
N CYS A 18 -13.54 6.82 -4.96
CA CYS A 18 -14.38 7.42 -5.98
C CYS A 18 -14.42 8.93 -5.73
N GLY A 19 -13.96 9.72 -6.70
CA GLY A 19 -13.82 11.15 -6.52
C GLY A 19 -13.21 11.86 -7.73
N PRO A 20 -13.08 13.20 -7.64
CA PRO A 20 -12.53 14.00 -8.73
C PRO A 20 -11.08 13.61 -9.03
N LYS A 21 -10.67 13.71 -10.30
CA LYS A 21 -9.33 13.30 -10.76
C LYS A 21 -8.17 13.86 -9.91
N PRO A 22 -8.19 15.12 -9.44
CA PRO A 22 -7.13 15.64 -8.57
C PRO A 22 -6.98 14.86 -7.26
N LEU A 23 -8.07 14.56 -6.56
CA LEU A 23 -8.05 13.79 -5.30
C LEU A 23 -7.46 12.39 -5.50
N VAL A 24 -7.88 11.71 -6.58
CA VAL A 24 -7.37 10.37 -6.90
C VAL A 24 -5.85 10.40 -7.13
N LYS A 25 -5.34 11.42 -7.83
CA LYS A 25 -3.90 11.60 -8.05
C LYS A 25 -3.14 11.89 -6.76
N GLU A 26 -3.68 12.74 -5.89
CA GLU A 26 -3.07 13.05 -4.59
C GLU A 26 -2.93 11.79 -3.73
N LEU A 27 -4.00 10.99 -3.63
CA LEU A 27 -3.97 9.72 -2.90
C LEU A 27 -3.02 8.70 -3.53
N GLN A 28 -2.92 8.67 -4.86
CA GLN A 28 -1.98 7.79 -5.55
C GLN A 28 -0.53 8.15 -5.21
N CYS A 29 -0.19 9.43 -5.25
CA CYS A 29 1.13 9.93 -4.83
C CYS A 29 1.42 9.59 -3.36
N LEU A 30 0.41 9.68 -2.48
CA LEU A 30 0.57 9.34 -1.06
C LEU A 30 0.88 7.84 -0.87
N CYS A 31 0.15 6.96 -1.58
CA CYS A 31 0.38 5.52 -1.52
C CYS A 31 1.81 5.16 -1.97
N ILE A 32 2.29 5.80 -3.05
CA ILE A 32 3.67 5.60 -3.54
C ILE A 32 4.69 6.04 -2.47
N LYS A 33 4.53 7.24 -1.89
CA LYS A 33 5.43 7.74 -0.84
C LYS A 33 5.49 6.82 0.38
N ILE A 34 4.35 6.28 0.80
CA ILE A 34 4.29 5.34 1.93
C ILE A 34 5.00 4.03 1.55
N ASN A 35 4.75 3.50 0.35
CA ASN A 35 5.40 2.29 -0.13
C ASN A 35 6.93 2.45 -0.21
N ASP A 36 7.41 3.59 -0.68
CA ASP A 36 8.85 3.88 -0.77
C ASP A 36 9.47 4.01 0.63
N HIS A 37 8.81 4.75 1.54
CA HIS A 37 9.30 4.96 2.90
C HIS A 37 9.43 3.65 3.70
N TYR A 38 8.52 2.71 3.49
CA TYR A 38 8.52 1.41 4.17
C TYR A 38 9.07 0.26 3.31
N SER A 39 9.64 0.56 2.13
CA SER A 39 10.13 -0.43 1.18
C SER A 39 11.17 -1.39 1.78
N SER A 40 12.05 -0.87 2.65
CA SER A 40 13.08 -1.64 3.36
C SER A 40 12.50 -2.63 4.37
N THR A 41 11.33 -2.33 4.93
CA THR A 41 10.68 -3.21 5.91
C THR A 41 9.88 -4.33 5.24
N ASN A 42 9.50 -4.16 3.96
CA ASN A 42 8.73 -5.11 3.16
C ASN A 42 7.45 -5.66 3.83
N ARG A 43 6.95 -4.96 4.87
CA ARG A 43 5.84 -5.41 5.73
C ARG A 43 4.48 -5.05 5.18
N VAL A 44 4.36 -3.90 4.51
CA VAL A 44 3.08 -3.38 4.02
C VAL A 44 3.26 -2.76 2.63
N HIS A 45 2.32 -3.02 1.73
CA HIS A 45 2.24 -2.38 0.42
C HIS A 45 0.82 -1.93 0.12
N PHE A 46 0.66 -0.66 -0.22
CA PHE A 46 -0.62 -0.02 -0.53
C PHE A 46 -0.87 -0.01 -2.04
N TYR A 47 -2.07 -0.40 -2.45
CA TYR A 47 -2.54 -0.35 -3.84
C TYR A 47 -3.77 0.53 -3.91
N LEU A 48 -3.74 1.56 -4.74
CA LEU A 48 -4.87 2.43 -4.95
C LEU A 48 -5.71 1.97 -6.16
N ASN A 49 -7.00 1.77 -5.93
CA ASN A 49 -8.01 1.47 -6.94
C ASN A 49 -8.97 2.65 -7.08
N LYS A 50 -9.09 3.15 -8.31
CA LYS A 50 -10.09 4.16 -8.67
C LYS A 50 -11.38 3.45 -9.05
N GLU A 51 -12.41 3.66 -8.26
CA GLU A 51 -13.75 3.15 -8.52
C GLU A 51 -14.59 4.21 -9.24
N ASN A 52 -15.54 3.77 -10.07
CA ASN A 52 -16.56 4.64 -10.68
C ASN A 52 -17.94 4.05 -10.36
N PHE A 53 -18.41 4.30 -9.14
CA PHE A 53 -19.75 3.89 -8.66
C PHE A 53 -20.88 4.68 -9.31
#